data_AF-A0A3A4JZ20-F1
#
_entry.id   AF-A0A3A4JZ20-F1
#
_cell.length_a   1.000
_cell.length_b   1.000
_cell.length_c   1.000
_cell.angle_alpha   90.00
_cell.angle_beta   90.00
_cell.angle_gamma   90.00
#
_symmetry.space_group_name_H-M   'P 1'
#
loop_
_entity.id
_entity.type
_entity.pdbx_description
1 polymer ?
#
loop_
_entity_poly.entity_id
_entity_poly.type
_entity_poly.pdbx_seq_one_letter_code
_entity_poly.pdbx_strand_id
1 'polypeptide(L)' 'MRGEIDAFDAPWGKSIALQKVEYEGGLNLLRVRIKEGSRFTLLDLDPASAKRLAGALAAWADGTSAP' A
#
# COMPACT_ATOMS: atom_id res chain seq x y z
N MET A 1 -13.46 9.46 5.44
CA MET A 1 -13.38 9.87 4.01
C MET A 1 -12.36 8.98 3.29
N ARG A 2 -12.44 8.82 1.95
CA ARG A 2 -11.41 8.13 1.16
C ARG A 2 -10.81 9.08 0.13
N GLY A 3 -9.48 9.16 0.10
CA GLY A 3 -8.73 9.90 -0.92
C GLY A 3 -7.73 8.99 -1.61
N GLU A 4 -7.67 9.03 -2.93
CA GLU A 4 -6.64 8.33 -3.69
C GLU A 4 -5.29 9.05 -3.54
N ILE A 5 -4.24 8.29 -3.31
CA ILE A 5 -2.87 8.78 -3.19
C ILE A 5 -2.11 8.50 -4.49
N ASP A 6 -2.19 7.27 -4.98
CA ASP A 6 -1.51 6.83 -6.20
C ASP A 6 -2.14 5.55 -6.74
N ALA A 7 -1.92 5.25 -8.01
CA ALA A 7 -2.29 4.01 -8.66
C ALA A 7 -1.33 3.65 -9.80
N PHE A 8 -0.87 2.41 -9.84
CA PHE A 8 0.07 1.94 -10.85
C PHE A 8 -0.10 0.44 -11.17
N ASP A 9 0.38 0.05 -12.35
CA ASP A 9 0.44 -1.35 -12.76
C ASP A 9 1.70 -2.01 -12.21
N ALA A 10 1.53 -3.24 -11.73
CA ALA A 10 2.58 -4.13 -11.28
C ALA A 10 2.71 -5.34 -12.24
N PRO A 11 3.83 -6.08 -12.19
CA PRO A 11 4.01 -7.25 -13.04
C PRO A 11 2.86 -8.27 -12.95
N TRP A 12 2.71 -9.06 -14.02
CA TRP A 12 1.72 -10.14 -14.14
C TRP A 12 0.26 -9.67 -14.05
N GLY A 13 -0.05 -8.56 -14.72
CA GLY A 13 -1.42 -8.05 -14.86
C GLY A 13 -2.06 -7.59 -13.56
N LYS A 14 -1.24 -7.19 -12.59
CA LYS A 14 -1.70 -6.69 -11.28
C LYS A 14 -1.76 -5.17 -11.32
N SER A 15 -2.75 -4.60 -10.64
CA SER A 15 -2.78 -3.15 -10.38
C SER A 15 -2.81 -2.91 -8.88
N ILE A 16 -2.10 -1.87 -8.46
CA ILE A 16 -2.01 -1.42 -7.07
C ILE A 16 -2.59 -0.02 -6.99
N ALA A 17 -3.47 0.22 -6.01
CA ALA A 17 -3.95 1.54 -5.66
C ALA A 17 -3.73 1.81 -4.17
N LEU A 18 -3.24 3.01 -3.86
CA LEU A 18 -3.00 3.50 -2.52
C LEU A 18 -4.07 4.53 -2.16
N GLN A 19 -4.74 4.34 -1.02
CA GLN A 19 -5.83 5.21 -0.59
C GLN A 19 -5.65 5.59 0.87
N LYS A 20 -5.80 6.88 1.18
CA LYS A 20 -6.01 7.32 2.57
C LYS A 20 -7.43 6.97 2.96
N VAL A 21 -7.60 6.24 4.06
CA VAL A 21 -8.90 5.90 4.63
C VAL A 21 -8.98 6.45 6.04
N GLU A 22 -9.92 7.37 6.24
CA GLU A 22 -10.20 7.94 7.55
C GLU A 22 -11.44 7.26 8.14
N TYR A 23 -11.27 6.67 9.31
CA TYR A 23 -12.32 6.05 10.11
C TYR A 23 -12.80 6.98 11.22
N GLU A 24 -13.96 6.67 11.80
CA GLU A 24 -14.48 7.37 12.96
C GLU A 24 -13.50 7.28 14.14
N GLY A 25 -13.37 8.37 14.91
CA GLY A 25 -12.40 8.48 15.99
C GLY A 25 -10.99 8.92 15.57
N GLY A 26 -10.81 9.40 14.33
CA GLY A 26 -9.56 10.01 13.87
C GLY A 26 -8.48 9.02 13.44
N LEU A 27 -8.81 7.72 13.40
CA LEU A 27 -7.90 6.69 12.88
C LEU A 27 -7.72 6.86 11.37
N ASN A 28 -6.47 7.08 10.96
CA ASN A 28 -6.09 7.23 9.56
C ASN A 28 -5.23 6.04 9.15
N LEU A 29 -5.72 5.27 8.18
CA LEU A 29 -5.01 4.12 7.63
C LEU A 29 -4.67 4.36 6.15
N LEU A 30 -3.59 3.76 5.70
CA LEU A 30 -3.27 3.57 4.29
C LEU A 30 -3.89 2.24 3.85
N ARG A 31 -4.81 2.30 2.88
CA ARG A 31 -5.33 1.11 2.20
C ARG A 31 -4.55 0.85 0.93
N VAL A 32 -3.90 -0.31 0.87
CA VAL A 32 -3.33 -0.88 -0.35
C VAL A 32 -4.37 -1.81 -0.95
N ARG A 33 -4.81 -1.50 -2.17
CA ARG A 33 -5.69 -2.37 -2.95
C ARG A 33 -4.93 -2.99 -4.09
N ILE A 34 -4.86 -4.32 -4.10
CA ILE A 34 -4.25 -5.10 -5.17
C ILE A 34 -5.36 -5.79 -5.95
N LYS A 35 -5.41 -5.58 -7.27
CA LYS A 35 -6.34 -6.26 -8.17
C LYS A 35 -5.57 -7.19 -9.10
N GLU A 36 -6.06 -8.42 -9.23
CA GLU A 36 -5.57 -9.44 -10.16
C GLU A 36 -6.77 -10.07 -10.86
N GLY A 37 -7.05 -9.65 -12.10
CA GLY A 37 -8.27 -10.04 -12.79
C GLY A 37 -9.53 -9.63 -12.02
N SER A 38 -10.33 -10.61 -11.58
CA SER A 38 -11.50 -10.40 -10.72
C SER A 38 -11.21 -10.47 -9.21
N ARG A 39 -10.00 -10.89 -8.82
CA ARG A 39 -9.61 -10.98 -7.42
C ARG A 39 -9.14 -9.63 -6.89
N PHE A 40 -9.57 -9.31 -5.68
CA PHE A 40 -9.14 -8.13 -4.95
C PHE A 40 -8.58 -8.51 -3.59
N THR A 41 -7.46 -7.91 -3.22
CA THR A 41 -6.90 -7.94 -1.87
C THR A 41 -6.86 -6.52 -1.34
N LEU A 42 -7.40 -6.31 -0.14
CA LEU A 42 -7.29 -5.05 0.60
C LEU A 42 -6.40 -5.29 1.81
N LEU A 43 -5.41 -4.42 1.99
CA LEU A 43 -4.54 -4.38 3.15
C LEU A 43 -4.58 -2.96 3.73
N ASP A 44 -4.99 -2.84 4.99
CA ASP A 44 -4.91 -1.57 5.72
C ASP A 44 -3.65 -1.56 6.58
N LEU A 45 -2.92 -0.45 6.54
CA LEU A 45 -1.69 -0.21 7.28
C LEU A 45 -1.86 1.07 8.10
N ASP A 46 -1.49 1.02 9.37
CA ASP A 46 -1.29 2.22 10.17
C ASP A 46 -0.01 2.97 9.73
N PRO A 47 0.23 4.20 10.20
CA PRO A 47 1.42 4.95 9.81
C PRO A 47 2.75 4.25 10.10
N ALA A 48 2.85 3.48 11.19
CA ALA A 48 4.09 2.81 11.59
C ALA A 48 4.41 1.63 10.65
N SER A 49 3.42 0.77 10.40
CA SER A 49 3.52 -0.37 9.49
C SER A 49 3.70 0.07 8.04
N ALA A 50 3.05 1.14 7.59
CA ALA A 50 3.26 1.75 6.28
C ALA A 50 4.72 2.23 6.11
N LYS A 51 5.27 2.94 7.11
CA LYS A 51 6.67 3.38 7.08
C LYS A 51 7.64 2.21 7.00
N ARG A 52 7.39 1.15 7.77
CA ARG A 52 8.22 -0.07 7.74
C ARG A 52 8.18 -0.75 6.37
N LEU A 53 6.99 -0.89 5.78
CA LEU A 53 6.84 -1.48 4.44
C LEU A 53 7.57 -0.63 3.38
N ALA A 54 7.39 0.69 3.39
CA ALA A 54 8.06 1.59 2.46
C ALA A 54 9.59 1.48 2.54
N GLY A 55 10.15 1.44 3.76
CA GLY A 55 11.59 1.24 3.96
C GLY A 55 12.09 -0.09 3.41
N ALA A 56 11.35 -1.19 3.62
CA ALA A 56 11.72 -2.49 3.09
C ALA A 56 11.67 -2.55 1.56
N LEU A 57 10.65 -1.93 0.94
CA LEU A 57 10.53 -1.83 -0.51
C LEU A 57 11.67 -1.02 -1.12
N ALA A 58 12.00 0.14 -0.53
CA ALA A 58 13.10 0.99 -0.98
C ALA A 58 14.45 0.27 -0.86
N ALA A 59 14.73 -0.34 0.30
CA ALA A 59 15.96 -1.08 0.53
C ALA A 59 16.15 -2.19 -0.51
N TRP A 60 15.09 -2.96 -0.80
CA TRP A 60 15.13 -3.97 -1.85
C TRP A 60 15.39 -3.38 -3.25
N ALA A 61 14.73 -2.28 -3.60
CA ALA A 61 14.92 -1.60 -4.89
C ALA A 61 16.35 -1.07 -5.07
N ASP A 62 16.97 -0.61 -3.99
CA ASP A 62 18.35 -0.12 -3.95
C ASP A 62 19.39 -1.26 -3.90
N GLY A 63 18.95 -2.53 -3.91
CA GLY A 63 19.84 -3.70 -3.77
C GLY A 63 20.45 -3.85 -2.38
N THR A 64 19.96 -3.09 -1.39
CA THR A 64 20.37 -3.18 0.00
C THR A 64 19.44 -4.17 0.70
N SER A 65 19.88 -5.41 0.91
CA SER A 65 19.15 -6.30 1.80
C SER A 65 19.15 -5.66 3.20
N ALA A 66 17.97 -5.31 3.72
CA ALA A 66 17.84 -4.95 5.13
C ALA A 66 18.50 -6.06 5.99
N PRO A 67 19.31 -5.72 7.01
CA PRO A 67 19.92 -6.72 7.88
C PRO A 67 18.87 -7.58 8.59
#